data_AF-A0A6L5I1H2-F1
#
_entry.id   AF-A0A6L5I1H2-F1
#
_cell.length_a   1.000
_cell.length_b   1.000
_cell.length_c   1.000
_cell.angle_alpha   90.00
_cell.angle_beta   90.00
_cell.angle_gamma   90.00
#
_symmetry.space_group_name_H-M   'P 1'
#
loop_
_entity.id
_entity.type
_entity.pdbx_description
1 polymer ?
#
loop_
_entity_poly.entity_id
_entity_poly.type
_entity_poly.pdbx_seq_one_letter_code
_entity_poly.pdbx_strand_id
1 'polypeptide(L)'
;MPTLNNAVTLSEEAQGLIQAKINTEGFSHENWGDDDLLPVRREIREFYRNAQRLICVYCLGPVSNRSAAGAPIEHIVPKSQHLGFMFEPKNLCVICPDCNEYKSKRETLADPILVASRVNYPNNSNLFRIVHPHFDDYDEHIVKCERLYVECSDKGGYTIYACNLNRFFRRFGRCEELVNDVALVQQSERFYDEGIVELQL
;
A
#
# COMPACT_ATOMS: atom_id res chain seq x y z
N MET A 1 -9.29 -12.91 0.64
CA MET A 1 -8.16 -13.37 -0.20
C MET A 1 -7.15 -12.24 -0.34
N PRO A 2 -5.82 -12.50 -0.30
CA PRO A 2 -4.83 -11.44 -0.44
C PRO A 2 -4.92 -10.71 -1.79
N THR A 3 -4.64 -9.41 -1.79
CA THR A 3 -4.54 -8.59 -3.01
C THR A 3 -3.51 -9.14 -3.99
N LEU A 4 -2.39 -9.65 -3.48
CA LEU A 4 -1.31 -10.29 -4.23
C LEU A 4 -1.15 -11.75 -3.81
N ASN A 5 -1.48 -12.66 -4.72
CA ASN A 5 -1.39 -14.09 -4.46
C ASN A 5 0.01 -14.68 -4.72
N ASN A 6 0.85 -13.96 -5.47
CA ASN A 6 2.21 -14.40 -5.82
C ASN A 6 3.20 -13.25 -5.63
N ALA A 7 4.40 -13.58 -5.15
CA ALA A 7 5.53 -12.68 -5.10
C ALA A 7 6.44 -12.87 -6.33
N VAL A 8 7.22 -11.85 -6.67
CA VAL A 8 8.17 -11.92 -7.78
C VAL A 8 9.18 -13.05 -7.56
N THR A 9 9.41 -13.86 -8.59
CA THR A 9 10.54 -14.80 -8.65
C THR A 9 11.58 -14.17 -9.55
N LEU A 10 12.71 -13.76 -8.97
CA LEU A 10 13.77 -13.06 -9.71
C LEU A 10 14.60 -14.01 -10.57
N SER A 11 14.98 -13.55 -11.75
CA SER A 11 15.90 -14.22 -12.67
C SER A 11 17.27 -14.47 -12.02
N GLU A 12 18.01 -15.47 -12.50
CA GLU A 12 19.38 -15.76 -12.03
C GLU A 12 20.30 -14.55 -12.21
N GLU A 13 20.13 -13.79 -13.28
CA GLU A 13 20.85 -12.54 -13.53
C GLU A 13 20.56 -11.50 -12.45
N ALA A 14 19.28 -11.24 -12.16
CA ALA A 14 18.88 -10.30 -11.11
C ALA A 14 19.36 -10.74 -9.72
N GLN A 15 19.30 -12.04 -9.42
CA GLN A 15 19.84 -12.60 -8.17
C GLN A 15 21.35 -12.39 -8.05
N GLY A 16 22.10 -12.58 -9.15
CA GLY A 16 23.53 -12.31 -9.21
C GLY A 16 23.88 -10.85 -8.92
N LEU A 17 23.15 -9.91 -9.52
CA LEU A 17 23.31 -8.46 -9.28
C LEU A 17 23.02 -8.08 -7.82
N ILE A 18 21.96 -8.65 -7.23
CA ILE A 18 21.63 -8.43 -5.81
C ILE A 18 22.75 -8.94 -4.92
N GLN A 19 23.25 -10.15 -5.15
CA GLN A 19 24.29 -10.74 -4.32
C GLN A 19 25.61 -9.97 -4.41
N ALA A 20 25.98 -9.52 -5.61
CA ALA A 20 27.15 -8.66 -5.81
C ALA A 20 27.01 -7.34 -5.03
N LYS A 21 25.81 -6.72 -5.07
CA LYS A 21 25.55 -5.47 -4.34
C LYS A 21 25.62 -5.65 -2.83
N ILE A 22 24.97 -6.69 -2.29
CA ILE A 22 24.96 -6.97 -0.83
C ILE A 22 26.38 -7.18 -0.30
N ASN A 23 27.27 -7.76 -1.11
CA ASN A 23 28.66 -8.03 -0.74
C ASN A 23 29.59 -6.81 -0.90
N THR A 24 29.08 -5.67 -1.36
CA THR A 24 29.89 -4.45 -1.50
C THR A 24 30.13 -3.81 -0.14
N GLU A 25 31.35 -3.31 0.08
CA GLU A 25 31.68 -2.55 1.30
C GLU A 25 30.78 -1.30 1.41
N GLY A 26 30.21 -1.07 2.60
CA GLY A 26 29.30 0.07 2.81
C GLY A 26 27.88 -0.12 2.26
N PHE A 27 27.46 -1.36 1.96
CA PHE A 27 26.08 -1.64 1.54
C PHE A 27 25.04 -1.05 2.50
N SER A 28 24.12 -0.27 1.96
CA SER A 28 23.10 0.47 2.70
C SER A 28 21.80 0.60 1.91
N HIS A 29 20.78 1.17 2.54
CA HIS A 29 19.47 1.36 1.92
C HIS A 29 19.46 2.34 0.73
N GLU A 30 20.48 3.20 0.65
CA GLU A 30 20.65 4.20 -0.41
C GLU A 30 21.03 3.55 -1.74
N ASN A 31 21.75 2.42 -1.69
CA ASN A 31 22.23 1.71 -2.87
C ASN A 31 21.14 1.14 -3.77
N TRP A 32 19.89 1.04 -3.30
CA TRP A 32 18.73 0.69 -4.15
C TRP A 32 18.63 1.57 -5.41
N GLY A 33 19.09 2.82 -5.32
CA GLY A 33 19.06 3.79 -6.41
C GLY A 33 20.10 3.52 -7.49
N ASP A 34 21.12 2.72 -7.20
CA ASP A 34 22.30 2.54 -8.04
C ASP A 34 21.94 1.95 -9.42
N ASP A 35 22.72 2.35 -10.43
CA ASP A 35 22.48 2.00 -11.83
C ASP A 35 22.67 0.51 -12.12
N ASP A 36 23.56 -0.16 -11.38
CA ASP A 36 23.76 -1.60 -11.48
C ASP A 36 22.56 -2.42 -10.98
N LEU A 37 21.69 -1.85 -10.13
CA LEU A 37 20.40 -2.43 -9.75
C LEU A 37 19.25 -2.03 -10.68
N LEU A 38 19.49 -1.25 -11.74
CA LEU A 38 18.43 -0.89 -12.69
C LEU A 38 17.76 -2.14 -13.33
N PRO A 39 18.48 -3.19 -13.76
CA PRO A 39 17.85 -4.40 -14.30
C PRO A 39 16.91 -5.07 -13.28
N VAL A 40 17.36 -5.22 -12.04
CA VAL A 40 16.58 -5.77 -10.91
C VAL A 40 15.30 -4.96 -10.69
N ARG A 41 15.41 -3.63 -10.60
CA ARG A 41 14.26 -2.73 -10.44
C ARG A 41 13.31 -2.76 -11.64
N ARG A 42 13.79 -3.00 -12.86
CA ARG A 42 12.92 -3.13 -14.04
C ARG A 42 12.12 -4.41 -13.98
N GLU A 43 12.77 -5.52 -13.65
CA GLU A 43 12.14 -6.83 -13.53
C GLU A 43 11.04 -6.85 -12.45
N ILE A 44 11.35 -6.38 -11.24
CA ILE A 44 10.39 -6.29 -10.13
C ILE A 44 9.17 -5.45 -10.52
N ARG A 45 9.40 -4.27 -11.12
CA ARG A 45 8.32 -3.36 -11.49
C ARG A 45 7.42 -3.96 -12.56
N GLU A 46 7.99 -4.62 -13.55
CA GLU A 46 7.23 -5.24 -14.64
C GLU A 46 6.37 -6.39 -14.11
N PHE A 47 6.93 -7.23 -13.23
CA PHE A 47 6.15 -8.27 -12.55
C PHE A 47 4.94 -7.67 -11.81
N TYR A 48 5.17 -6.69 -10.95
CA TYR A 48 4.11 -6.13 -10.11
C TYR A 48 3.10 -5.28 -10.88
N ARG A 49 3.47 -4.61 -11.98
CA ARG A 49 2.51 -3.96 -12.88
C ARG A 49 1.50 -4.95 -13.45
N ASN A 50 1.98 -6.11 -13.88
CA ASN A 50 1.15 -7.17 -14.44
C ASN A 50 0.30 -7.84 -13.35
N ALA A 51 0.92 -8.22 -12.22
CA ALA A 51 0.23 -8.86 -11.10
C ALA A 51 -0.88 -7.97 -10.51
N GLN A 52 -0.64 -6.67 -10.40
CA GLN A 52 -1.59 -5.70 -9.86
C GLN A 52 -2.54 -5.09 -10.89
N ARG A 53 -2.38 -5.45 -12.18
CA ARG A 53 -3.17 -4.88 -13.29
C ARG A 53 -3.17 -3.36 -13.30
N LEU A 54 -2.01 -2.77 -13.04
CA LEU A 54 -1.81 -1.32 -12.98
C LEU A 54 -2.65 -0.60 -11.91
N ILE A 55 -2.98 -1.27 -10.81
CA ILE A 55 -3.70 -0.70 -9.66
C ILE A 55 -2.76 -0.62 -8.44
N CYS A 56 -2.73 0.52 -7.78
CA CYS A 56 -2.02 0.72 -6.52
C CYS A 56 -2.69 -0.10 -5.40
N VAL A 57 -1.90 -0.88 -4.66
CA VAL A 57 -2.44 -1.77 -3.60
C VAL A 57 -2.99 -1.03 -2.36
N TYR A 58 -2.69 0.26 -2.19
CA TYR A 58 -3.18 1.04 -1.05
C TYR A 58 -4.39 1.91 -1.37
N CYS A 59 -4.36 2.67 -2.47
CA CYS A 59 -5.47 3.56 -2.83
C CYS A 59 -6.42 2.98 -3.89
N LEU A 60 -6.12 1.80 -4.44
CA LEU A 60 -6.86 1.23 -5.57
C LEU A 60 -7.00 2.20 -6.76
N GLY A 61 -6.06 3.14 -6.90
CA GLY A 61 -5.96 4.08 -8.01
C GLY A 61 -4.95 3.59 -9.05
N PRO A 62 -4.92 4.20 -10.24
CA PRO A 62 -4.03 3.76 -11.31
C PRO A 62 -2.55 4.01 -10.98
N VAL A 63 -1.69 3.11 -11.45
CA VAL A 63 -0.23 3.32 -11.55
C VAL A 63 0.19 3.35 -13.02
N SER A 64 1.32 4.00 -13.32
CA SER A 64 1.76 4.15 -14.70
C SER A 64 2.22 2.83 -15.32
N ASN A 65 1.66 2.52 -16.51
CA ASN A 65 2.09 1.38 -17.31
C ASN A 65 3.55 1.50 -17.79
N ARG A 66 4.01 2.72 -18.09
CA ARG A 66 5.32 2.95 -18.72
C ARG A 66 6.31 3.66 -17.80
N SER A 67 5.92 4.80 -17.24
CA SER A 67 6.82 5.63 -16.43
C SER A 67 7.20 4.92 -15.14
N ALA A 68 8.50 4.76 -14.89
CA ALA A 68 9.00 4.23 -13.61
C ALA A 68 8.68 5.17 -12.44
N ALA A 69 8.71 6.49 -12.68
CA ALA A 69 8.33 7.50 -11.68
C ALA A 69 6.84 7.44 -11.33
N GLY A 70 5.98 7.04 -12.28
CA GLY A 70 4.55 6.84 -12.04
C GLY A 70 4.17 5.47 -11.48
N ALA A 71 5.16 4.59 -11.27
CA ALA A 71 5.02 3.24 -10.72
C ALA A 71 6.25 2.91 -9.85
N PRO A 72 6.51 3.68 -8.78
CA PRO A 72 7.57 3.36 -7.84
C PRO A 72 7.38 1.95 -7.25
N ILE A 73 8.50 1.28 -7.03
CA ILE A 73 8.52 0.04 -6.25
C ILE A 73 8.49 0.42 -4.78
N GLU A 74 7.45 -0.04 -4.08
CA GLU A 74 7.28 0.15 -2.66
C GLU A 74 7.99 -0.94 -1.88
N HIS A 75 8.63 -0.53 -0.78
CA HIS A 75 9.06 -1.45 0.27
C HIS A 75 8.06 -1.38 1.41
N ILE A 76 7.19 -2.39 1.52
CA ILE A 76 6.09 -2.40 2.49
C ILE A 76 6.66 -2.16 3.89
N VAL A 77 7.71 -2.87 4.27
CA VAL A 77 8.60 -2.58 5.39
C VAL A 77 9.75 -1.70 4.90
N PRO A 78 9.97 -0.50 5.48
CA PRO A 78 10.95 0.45 4.98
C PRO A 78 12.38 -0.09 5.02
N LYS A 79 13.04 -0.16 3.86
CA LYS A 79 14.45 -0.57 3.73
C LYS A 79 15.44 0.29 4.55
N SER A 80 15.09 1.55 4.87
CA SER A 80 15.92 2.42 5.71
C SER A 80 15.95 2.01 7.18
N GLN A 81 14.95 1.23 7.61
CA GLN A 81 14.85 0.70 8.97
C GLN A 81 15.17 -0.80 9.00
N HIS A 82 14.83 -1.53 7.94
CA HIS A 82 15.04 -2.98 7.83
C HIS A 82 15.77 -3.32 6.53
N LEU A 83 17.09 -3.09 6.52
CA LEU A 83 17.94 -3.29 5.34
C LEU A 83 17.86 -4.73 4.77
N GLY A 84 17.78 -5.72 5.66
CA GLY A 84 17.68 -7.14 5.27
C GLY A 84 16.43 -7.48 4.45
N PHE A 85 15.40 -6.62 4.46
CA PHE A 85 14.16 -6.84 3.69
C PHE A 85 14.13 -6.06 2.38
N MET A 86 15.21 -5.40 1.98
CA MET A 86 15.25 -4.59 0.75
C MET A 86 14.86 -5.41 -0.49
N PHE A 87 15.37 -6.63 -0.61
CA PHE A 87 15.13 -7.49 -1.78
C PHE A 87 14.17 -8.65 -1.49
N GLU A 88 13.50 -8.65 -0.34
CA GLU A 88 12.53 -9.68 0.02
C GLU A 88 11.31 -9.59 -0.91
N PRO A 89 11.00 -10.62 -1.73
CA PRO A 89 9.92 -10.54 -2.70
C PRO A 89 8.57 -10.14 -2.12
N LYS A 90 8.21 -10.67 -0.93
CA LYS A 90 6.95 -10.33 -0.25
C LYS A 90 6.95 -8.94 0.37
N ASN A 91 8.09 -8.28 0.44
CA ASN A 91 8.22 -6.90 0.89
C ASN A 91 8.02 -5.88 -0.23
N LEU A 92 7.83 -6.34 -1.47
CA LEU A 92 7.82 -5.50 -2.66
C LEU A 92 6.44 -5.49 -3.32
N CYS A 93 6.07 -4.34 -3.86
CA CYS A 93 4.94 -4.13 -4.76
C CYS A 93 5.14 -2.83 -5.55
N VAL A 94 4.21 -2.47 -6.43
CA VAL A 94 4.17 -1.16 -7.09
C VAL A 94 3.04 -0.33 -6.50
N ILE A 95 3.24 0.97 -6.30
CA ILE A 95 2.16 1.88 -5.84
C ILE A 95 2.18 3.18 -6.63
N CYS A 96 1.18 4.04 -6.42
CA CYS A 96 1.18 5.37 -7.04
C CYS A 96 2.17 6.31 -6.32
N PRO A 97 2.68 7.36 -7.00
CA PRO A 97 3.66 8.28 -6.44
C PRO A 97 3.20 8.91 -5.12
N ASP A 98 1.95 9.38 -5.06
CA ASP A 98 1.38 9.94 -3.82
C ASP A 98 1.50 8.97 -2.64
N CYS A 99 1.08 7.71 -2.82
CA CYS A 99 1.09 6.75 -1.71
C CYS A 99 2.53 6.45 -1.27
N ASN A 100 3.48 6.39 -2.21
CA ASN A 100 4.90 6.19 -1.91
C ASN A 100 5.47 7.37 -1.13
N GLU A 101 5.17 8.60 -1.54
CA GLU A 101 5.63 9.81 -0.86
C GLU A 101 5.00 9.98 0.53
N TYR A 102 3.69 9.74 0.67
CA TYR A 102 3.02 9.86 1.98
C TYR A 102 3.45 8.77 2.97
N LYS A 103 3.54 7.51 2.50
CA LYS A 103 4.00 6.40 3.34
C LYS A 103 5.46 6.61 3.72
N SER A 104 6.31 6.98 2.76
CA SER A 104 7.73 7.24 2.95
C SER A 104 8.38 6.12 3.79
N LYS A 105 9.16 6.51 4.81
CA LYS A 105 9.81 5.62 5.76
C LYS A 105 8.96 5.23 6.96
N ARG A 106 7.64 5.39 6.96
CA ARG A 106 6.79 5.02 8.13
C ARG A 106 6.89 3.51 8.40
N GLU A 107 7.07 3.16 9.67
CA GLU A 107 7.18 1.77 10.12
C GLU A 107 5.85 1.04 9.96
N THR A 108 5.90 -0.16 9.37
CA THR A 108 4.71 -0.97 9.08
C THR A 108 4.66 -2.27 9.87
N LEU A 109 5.71 -2.65 10.59
CA LEU A 109 5.66 -3.76 11.54
C LEU A 109 4.91 -3.35 12.81
N ALA A 110 4.10 -4.25 13.36
CA ALA A 110 3.36 -4.03 14.60
C ALA A 110 4.28 -3.98 15.84
N ASP A 111 3.84 -3.31 16.90
CA ASP A 111 4.58 -3.20 18.16
C ASP A 111 4.45 -4.47 19.04
N PRO A 112 5.44 -4.76 19.90
CA PRO A 112 6.74 -4.11 19.95
C PRO A 112 7.58 -4.51 18.73
N ILE A 113 8.24 -3.52 18.12
CA ILE A 113 9.38 -3.79 17.23
C ILE A 113 10.39 -4.54 18.11
N LEU A 114 10.64 -5.81 17.79
CA LEU A 114 11.51 -6.66 18.58
C LEU A 114 12.84 -5.93 18.87
N VAL A 115 13.33 -6.05 20.10
CA VAL A 115 14.56 -5.41 20.59
C VAL A 115 15.81 -5.88 19.81
N ALA A 116 15.70 -7.03 19.11
CA ALA A 116 16.71 -7.55 18.22
C ALA A 116 16.29 -7.41 16.75
N SER A 117 17.27 -7.17 15.88
CA SER A 117 17.08 -7.17 14.42
C SER A 117 16.39 -8.46 13.97
N ARG A 118 15.22 -8.32 13.31
CA ARG A 118 14.53 -9.48 12.74
C ARG A 118 15.38 -10.07 11.62
N VAL A 119 15.71 -11.35 11.77
CA VAL A 119 16.48 -12.10 10.77
C VAL A 119 15.60 -12.54 9.59
N ASN A 120 14.32 -12.83 9.86
CA ASN A 120 13.38 -13.33 8.85
C ASN A 120 12.25 -12.35 8.61
N TYR A 121 11.80 -12.29 7.35
CA TYR A 121 10.59 -11.54 7.00
C TYR A 121 9.36 -12.14 7.69
N PRO A 122 8.51 -11.33 8.35
CA PRO A 122 7.31 -11.85 8.98
C PRO A 122 6.37 -12.46 7.93
N ASN A 123 5.87 -13.66 8.21
CA ASN A 123 4.89 -14.36 7.38
C ASN A 123 3.48 -14.36 7.99
N ASN A 124 3.32 -13.72 9.15
CA ASN A 124 2.03 -13.57 9.82
C ASN A 124 1.53 -12.14 9.60
N SER A 125 0.35 -12.04 9.01
CA SER A 125 -0.40 -10.80 8.77
C SER A 125 -0.45 -9.89 10.02
N ASN A 126 -0.68 -10.45 11.22
CA ASN A 126 -0.81 -9.68 12.46
C ASN A 126 0.48 -8.98 12.91
N LEU A 127 1.62 -9.29 12.30
CA LEU A 127 2.89 -8.63 12.56
C LEU A 127 3.06 -7.35 11.74
N PHE A 128 2.07 -6.98 10.94
CA PHE A 128 2.01 -5.74 10.19
C PHE A 128 0.84 -4.89 10.67
N ARG A 129 1.10 -3.60 10.89
CA ARG A 129 0.06 -2.60 11.19
C ARG A 129 -0.53 -1.95 9.94
N ILE A 130 0.05 -2.18 8.77
CA ILE A 130 -0.50 -1.76 7.47
C ILE A 130 -1.22 -2.94 6.82
N VAL A 131 -2.22 -2.68 5.97
CA VAL A 131 -2.84 -3.69 5.10
C VAL A 131 -1.77 -4.21 4.14
N HIS A 132 -1.31 -5.43 4.39
CA HIS A 132 -0.20 -6.03 3.68
C HIS A 132 -0.71 -6.73 2.40
N PRO A 133 -0.31 -6.28 1.21
CA PRO A 133 -0.93 -6.75 -0.04
C PRO A 133 -0.74 -8.25 -0.30
N HIS A 134 0.32 -8.87 0.22
CA HIS A 134 0.55 -10.32 0.08
C HIS A 134 -0.14 -11.18 1.16
N PHE A 135 -0.69 -10.59 2.22
CA PHE A 135 -1.20 -11.34 3.37
C PHE A 135 -2.64 -11.00 3.77
N ASP A 136 -3.10 -9.80 3.42
CA ASP A 136 -4.38 -9.26 3.85
C ASP A 136 -5.34 -9.15 2.66
N ASP A 137 -6.62 -9.44 2.92
CA ASP A 137 -7.72 -9.03 2.06
C ASP A 137 -7.99 -7.54 2.28
N TYR A 138 -7.88 -6.74 1.22
CA TYR A 138 -8.06 -5.29 1.32
C TYR A 138 -9.46 -4.92 1.81
N ASP A 139 -10.48 -5.63 1.33
CA ASP A 139 -11.89 -5.30 1.55
C ASP A 139 -12.34 -5.64 2.99
N GLU A 140 -11.59 -6.48 3.71
CA GLU A 140 -11.79 -6.71 5.16
C GLU A 140 -11.30 -5.53 6.01
N HIS A 141 -10.44 -4.67 5.46
CA HIS A 141 -9.78 -3.61 6.21
C HIS A 141 -10.19 -2.20 5.80
N ILE A 142 -10.46 -1.96 4.52
CA ILE A 142 -10.77 -0.63 3.97
C ILE A 142 -11.88 -0.74 2.92
N VAL A 143 -12.93 0.04 3.11
CA VAL A 143 -13.93 0.27 2.06
C VAL A 143 -13.60 1.56 1.33
N LYS A 144 -13.56 1.50 0.00
CA LYS A 144 -13.39 2.67 -0.87
C LYS A 144 -14.72 3.01 -1.55
N CYS A 145 -15.24 4.20 -1.26
CA CYS A 145 -16.41 4.78 -1.94
C CYS A 145 -15.93 6.00 -2.74
N GLU A 146 -15.73 5.84 -4.05
CA GLU A 146 -15.16 6.89 -4.91
C GLU A 146 -13.80 7.41 -4.40
N ARG A 147 -13.79 8.61 -3.80
CA ARG A 147 -12.61 9.28 -3.24
C ARG A 147 -12.49 9.15 -1.73
N LEU A 148 -13.48 8.53 -1.08
CA LEU A 148 -13.53 8.31 0.36
C LEU A 148 -13.02 6.90 0.70
N TYR A 149 -12.17 6.82 1.71
CA TYR A 149 -11.67 5.57 2.29
C TYR A 149 -12.12 5.52 3.75
N VAL A 150 -12.79 4.43 4.11
CA VAL A 150 -13.32 4.18 5.46
C VAL A 150 -12.59 2.97 6.03
N GLU A 151 -12.06 3.10 7.23
CA GLU A 151 -11.45 1.98 7.95
C GLU A 151 -12.51 1.02 8.50
N CYS A 152 -12.27 -0.28 8.30
CA CYS A 152 -13.04 -1.37 8.92
C CYS A 152 -12.22 -2.12 9.98
N SER A 153 -10.97 -1.70 10.19
CA SER A 153 -10.04 -2.30 11.16
C SER A 153 -8.91 -1.32 11.50
N ASP A 154 -8.16 -1.59 12.58
CA ASP A 154 -6.98 -0.81 12.96
C ASP A 154 -5.92 -0.75 11.86
N LYS A 155 -5.71 -1.86 11.12
CA LYS A 155 -4.79 -1.88 9.98
C LYS A 155 -5.27 -0.97 8.84
N GLY A 156 -6.57 -0.98 8.59
CA GLY A 156 -7.20 -0.09 7.62
C GLY A 156 -6.98 1.36 7.98
N GLY A 157 -7.28 1.73 9.22
CA GLY A 157 -7.07 3.09 9.74
C GLY A 157 -5.61 3.53 9.67
N TYR A 158 -4.68 2.66 10.05
CA TYR A 158 -3.26 2.94 9.92
C TYR A 158 -2.83 3.13 8.46
N THR A 159 -3.34 2.33 7.54
CA THR A 159 -3.03 2.44 6.10
C THR A 159 -3.58 3.74 5.51
N ILE A 160 -4.82 4.10 5.85
CA ILE A 160 -5.44 5.38 5.47
C ILE A 160 -4.60 6.55 5.97
N TYR A 161 -4.13 6.48 7.21
CA TYR A 161 -3.25 7.48 7.82
C TYR A 161 -1.88 7.54 7.12
N ALA A 162 -1.19 6.40 7.01
CA ALA A 162 0.18 6.32 6.51
C ALA A 162 0.28 6.76 5.05
N CYS A 163 -0.67 6.34 4.21
CA CYS A 163 -0.70 6.70 2.79
C CYS A 163 -1.54 7.95 2.49
N ASN A 164 -2.11 8.59 3.53
CA ASN A 164 -2.98 9.75 3.42
C ASN A 164 -4.07 9.56 2.33
N LEU A 165 -4.84 8.47 2.43
CA LEU A 165 -5.78 8.07 1.37
C LEU A 165 -6.92 9.08 1.17
N ASN A 166 -7.37 9.71 2.26
CA ASN A 166 -8.38 10.79 2.24
C ASN A 166 -7.79 12.19 1.92
N ARG A 167 -6.60 12.26 1.30
CA ARG A 167 -5.92 13.53 0.94
C ARG A 167 -6.76 14.48 0.09
N PHE A 168 -7.65 13.95 -0.75
CA PHE A 168 -8.54 14.77 -1.57
C PHE A 168 -9.37 15.70 -0.69
N PHE A 169 -10.08 15.16 0.29
CA PHE A 169 -10.91 15.94 1.22
C PHE A 169 -10.08 16.80 2.19
N ARG A 170 -8.86 16.36 2.55
CA ARG A 170 -7.94 17.21 3.31
C ARG A 170 -7.49 18.45 2.53
N ARG A 171 -7.34 18.33 1.21
CA ARG A 171 -6.85 19.42 0.35
C ARG A 171 -7.96 20.36 -0.10
N PHE A 172 -9.12 19.82 -0.46
CA PHE A 172 -10.21 20.57 -1.09
C PHE A 172 -11.42 20.78 -0.19
N GLY A 173 -11.38 20.27 1.05
CA GLY A 173 -12.53 20.30 1.95
C GLY A 173 -13.53 19.18 1.67
N ARG A 174 -14.55 19.10 2.52
CA ARG A 174 -15.69 18.18 2.35
C ARG A 174 -16.71 18.86 1.43
N CYS A 175 -17.28 18.13 0.47
CA CYS A 175 -18.46 18.65 -0.24
C CYS A 175 -19.64 18.63 0.73
N GLU A 176 -20.39 19.72 0.86
CA GLU A 176 -21.60 19.76 1.70
C GLU A 176 -22.60 18.68 1.26
N GLU A 177 -22.71 18.36 -0.03
CA GLU A 177 -23.59 17.28 -0.53
C GLU A 177 -23.18 15.88 -0.02
N LEU A 178 -21.88 15.61 0.14
CA LEU A 178 -21.39 14.36 0.75
C LEU A 178 -21.71 14.28 2.25
N VAL A 179 -21.86 15.43 2.91
CA VAL A 179 -22.23 15.53 4.34
C VAL A 179 -23.76 15.56 4.50
N ASN A 180 -24.47 16.15 3.55
CA ASN A 180 -25.93 16.33 3.54
C ASN A 180 -26.68 15.06 3.13
N ASP A 181 -25.97 14.00 2.74
CA ASP A 181 -26.53 12.64 2.64
C ASP A 181 -27.04 12.13 4.00
N VAL A 182 -26.70 12.78 5.13
CA VAL A 182 -27.35 12.51 6.42
C VAL A 182 -28.86 12.77 6.37
N ALA A 183 -29.33 13.75 5.59
CA ALA A 183 -30.77 14.01 5.45
C ALA A 183 -31.47 12.92 4.62
N LEU A 184 -30.80 12.45 3.57
CA LEU A 184 -31.25 11.33 2.72
C LEU A 184 -31.23 10.00 3.47
N VAL A 185 -30.16 9.73 4.23
CA VAL A 185 -30.04 8.58 5.14
C VAL A 185 -31.09 8.67 6.25
N GLN A 186 -31.32 9.83 6.87
CA GLN A 186 -32.41 10.00 7.84
C GLN A 186 -33.80 9.80 7.23
N GLN A 187 -34.01 10.14 5.96
CA GLN A 187 -35.25 9.82 5.25
C GLN A 187 -35.36 8.34 4.93
N SER A 188 -34.26 7.69 4.54
CA SER A 188 -34.19 6.25 4.30
C SER A 188 -34.48 5.45 5.58
N GLU A 189 -33.83 5.79 6.69
CA GLU A 189 -34.07 5.18 8.00
C GLU A 189 -35.52 5.39 8.45
N ARG A 190 -36.05 6.62 8.33
CA ARG A 190 -37.48 6.88 8.60
C ARG A 190 -38.42 6.07 7.72
N PHE A 191 -38.10 5.88 6.45
CA PHE A 191 -38.88 5.02 5.56
C PHE A 191 -38.84 3.55 6.00
N TYR A 192 -37.68 3.04 6.42
CA TYR A 192 -37.58 1.66 6.92
C TYR A 192 -38.35 1.45 8.23
N ASP A 193 -38.35 2.43 9.13
CA ASP A 193 -39.03 2.34 10.43
C ASP A 193 -40.55 2.61 10.33
N GLU A 194 -40.97 3.55 9.47
CA GLU A 194 -42.34 4.09 9.45
C GLU A 194 -43.10 3.79 8.15
N GLY A 195 -42.41 3.41 7.07
CA GLY A 195 -42.99 3.11 5.77
C GLY A 195 -43.44 4.33 4.95
N ILE A 196 -43.02 5.55 5.32
CA ILE A 196 -43.48 6.81 4.72
C ILE A 196 -42.35 7.52 3.98
N VAL A 197 -42.61 7.99 2.75
CA VAL A 197 -41.72 8.89 2.00
C VAL A 197 -42.43 10.23 1.82
N GLU A 198 -41.95 11.28 2.50
CA GLU A 198 -42.38 12.66 2.24
C GLU A 198 -41.53 13.24 1.12
N LEU A 199 -42.09 13.30 -0.09
CA LEU A 199 -41.48 14.01 -1.21
C LEU A 199 -41.69 15.52 -1.02
N GLN A 200 -40.62 16.28 -0.85
CA GLN A 200 -40.67 17.73 -0.98
C GLN A 200 -40.78 18.08 -2.47
N LEU A 201 -41.94 18.63 -2.86
CA LEU A 201 -42.17 19.30 -4.15
C LEU A 201 -41.53 20.69 -4.17
#